data_AF-A0A7W1YA79-F1
#
_entry.id   AF-A0A7W1YA79-F1
#
_cell.length_a   1.000
_cell.length_b   1.000
_cell.length_c   1.000
_cell.angle_alpha   90.00
_cell.angle_beta   90.00
_cell.angle_gamma   90.00
#
_symmetry.space_group_name_H-M   'P 1'
#
loop_
_entity.id
_entity.type
_entity.pdbx_description
1 polymer ?
#
loop_
_entity_poly.entity_id
_entity_poly.type
_entity_poly.pdbx_seq_one_letter_code
_entity_poly.pdbx_strand_id
1 'polypeptide(L)' 'MARVTIEDCLEKVTNRFELSVAAMKRAKSIHGGAPSLSKEKNKPVVLALREIAEDKVVAVKKPQE' A
#
# COMPACT_ATOMS: atom_id res chain seq x y z
N MET A 1 3.54 -7.12 -15.92
CA MET A 1 3.10 -5.80 -15.40
C MET A 1 2.30 -6.05 -14.14
N ALA A 2 2.70 -5.49 -12.99
CA ALA A 2 1.89 -5.61 -11.79
C ALA A 2 0.55 -4.92 -12.01
N ARG A 3 -0.53 -5.68 -11.92
CA ARG A 3 -1.90 -5.23 -12.19
C ARG A 3 -2.50 -4.62 -10.92
N VAL A 4 -1.86 -3.59 -10.39
CA VAL A 4 -2.38 -2.79 -9.27
C VAL A 4 -2.68 -1.39 -9.78
N THR A 5 -3.91 -0.94 -9.62
CA THR A 5 -4.33 0.39 -10.04
C THR A 5 -4.46 1.31 -8.84
N ILE A 6 -4.48 2.63 -9.10
CA ILE A 6 -4.74 3.62 -8.06
C ILE A 6 -6.20 3.52 -7.60
N GLU A 7 -7.11 3.11 -8.47
CA GLU A 7 -8.53 2.91 -8.14
C GLU A 7 -8.70 1.86 -7.04
N ASP A 8 -8.01 0.71 -7.15
CA ASP A 8 -8.02 -0.35 -6.11
C ASP A 8 -7.55 0.18 -4.74
N CYS A 9 -6.60 1.12 -4.74
CA CYS A 9 -6.07 1.72 -3.51
C CYS A 9 -7.02 2.77 -2.92
N LEU A 10 -7.76 3.49 -3.78
CA LEU A 10 -8.69 4.54 -3.38
C LEU A 10 -10.00 4.00 -2.80
N GLU A 11 -10.37 2.76 -3.11
CA GLU A 11 -11.46 2.07 -2.41
C GLU A 11 -11.15 1.88 -0.91
N LYS A 12 -9.87 1.86 -0.54
CA LYS A 12 -9.40 1.63 0.84
C LYS A 12 -8.99 2.91 1.55
N VAL A 13 -8.41 3.85 0.81
CA VAL A 13 -7.91 5.12 1.32
C VAL A 13 -8.55 6.26 0.54
N THR A 14 -9.46 6.99 1.18
CA THR A 14 -10.20 8.09 0.54
C THR A 14 -9.28 9.26 0.13
N ASN A 15 -8.16 9.45 0.83
CA ASN A 15 -7.24 10.55 0.61
C ASN A 15 -5.97 10.12 -0.16
N ARG A 16 -5.80 10.66 -1.37
CA ARG A 16 -4.65 10.42 -2.25
C ARG A 16 -3.31 10.81 -1.65
N PHE A 17 -3.26 11.87 -0.85
CA PHE A 17 -2.01 12.33 -0.23
C PHE A 17 -1.58 11.36 0.87
N GLU A 18 -2.53 10.91 1.69
CA GLU A 18 -2.26 9.91 2.73
C GLU A 18 -1.87 8.56 2.14
N LEU A 19 -2.53 8.15 1.04
CA LEU A 19 -2.14 6.96 0.28
C LEU A 19 -0.67 7.02 -0.13
N SER A 20 -0.24 8.16 -0.69
CA SER A 20 1.14 8.35 -1.16
C SER A 20 2.15 8.29 0.01
N VAL A 21 1.85 8.94 1.12
CA VAL A 21 2.70 8.92 2.33
C VAL A 21 2.79 7.52 2.93
N ALA A 22 1.67 6.80 3.01
CA ALA A 22 1.63 5.44 3.54
C ALA A 22 2.38 4.45 2.65
N ALA A 23 2.19 4.53 1.33
CA ALA A 23 2.91 3.73 0.36
C ALA A 23 4.42 3.99 0.45
N MET A 24 4.85 5.25 0.60
CA MET A 24 6.26 5.61 0.80
C MET A 24 6.83 4.99 2.09
N LYS A 25 6.14 5.15 3.22
CA LYS A 25 6.57 4.60 4.52
C LYS A 25 6.72 3.08 4.42
N ARG A 26 5.74 2.39 3.84
CA ARG A 26 5.75 0.94 3.72
C ARG A 26 6.82 0.45 2.74
N ALA A 27 6.98 1.12 1.60
CA ALA A 27 8.03 0.80 0.64
C ALA A 27 9.44 0.94 1.26
N LYS A 28 9.66 1.96 2.11
CA LYS A 28 10.90 2.10 2.88
C LYS A 28 11.12 0.94 3.84
N SER A 29 10.09 0.49 4.56
CA SER A 29 10.21 -0.68 5.45
C SER A 29 10.59 -1.95 4.69
N ILE A 30 9.95 -2.20 3.54
CA ILE A 30 10.26 -3.35 2.67
C ILE A 30 11.70 -3.25 2.15
N HIS A 31 12.13 -2.05 1.75
CA HIS A 31 13.50 -1.82 1.32
C HIS A 31 14.53 -2.03 2.45
N GLY A 32 14.16 -1.68 3.69
CA GLY A 32 14.96 -1.91 4.89
C GLY A 32 14.99 -3.36 5.38
N GLY A 33 14.45 -4.32 4.62
CA GLY A 33 14.48 -5.75 4.94
C GLY A 33 13.22 -6.29 5.61
N ALA A 34 12.15 -5.50 5.75
CA ALA A 34 10.88 -6.02 6.23
C ALA A 34 10.27 -7.00 5.21
N PRO A 35 9.66 -8.11 5.65
CA PRO A 35 9.03 -9.05 4.74
C PRO A 35 7.83 -8.39 4.04
N SER A 36 7.79 -8.57 2.72
CA SER A 36 6.61 -8.24 1.92
C SER A 36 5.52 -9.28 2.14
N LEU A 37 4.31 -8.84 2.43
CA LEU A 37 3.10 -9.65 2.63
C LEU A 37 2.41 -10.02 1.30
N SER A 38 2.98 -9.55 0.19
CA SER A 38 2.51 -9.80 -1.16
C SER A 38 3.26 -10.97 -1.79
N LYS A 39 2.55 -11.85 -2.50
CA LYS A 39 3.09 -13.13 -3.02
C LYS A 39 3.95 -12.99 -4.28
N GLU A 40 3.91 -11.84 -4.95
CA GLU A 40 4.69 -11.61 -6.18
C GLU A 40 5.94 -10.78 -5.93
N LYS A 41 6.98 -11.03 -6.74
CA LYS A 41 8.23 -10.28 -6.69
C LYS A 41 8.11 -9.00 -7.53
N ASN A 42 7.80 -7.88 -6.89
CA ASN A 42 7.67 -6.56 -7.53
C ASN A 42 8.57 -5.51 -6.84
N LYS A 43 8.69 -4.32 -7.45
CA LYS A 43 9.37 -3.18 -6.80
C LYS A 43 8.69 -2.88 -5.45
N PRO A 44 9.43 -2.43 -4.42
CA PRO A 44 8.89 -2.21 -3.07
C PRO A 44 7.70 -1.23 -3.04
N VAL A 45 7.67 -0.24 -3.93
CA VAL A 45 6.54 0.70 -4.09
C VAL A 45 5.28 -0.01 -4.56
N VAL A 46 5.41 -0.93 -5.52
CA VAL A 46 4.29 -1.71 -6.07
C VAL A 46 3.79 -2.72 -5.04
N LEU A 47 4.69 -3.33 -4.27
CA LEU A 47 4.34 -4.20 -3.16
C LEU A 47 3.56 -3.45 -2.08
N ALA A 48 4.02 -2.25 -1.71
CA ALA A 48 3.34 -1.41 -0.74
C ALA A 48 1.92 -1.02 -1.19
N LEU A 49 1.76 -0.55 -2.43
CA LEU A 49 0.43 -0.21 -2.98
C LEU A 49 -0.51 -1.41 -3.00
N ARG A 50 0.03 -2.58 -3.35
CA ARG A 50 -0.76 -3.82 -3.37
C ARG A 50 -1.16 -4.30 -1.98
N GLU A 51 -0.28 -4.17 -0.99
CA GLU A 51 -0.62 -4.47 0.39
C GLU A 51 -1.71 -3.53 0.93
N ILE A 52 -1.73 -2.27 0.48
CA ILE A 52 -2.79 -1.31 0.81
C ILE A 52 -4.11 -1.70 0.12
N ALA A 53 -4.07 -2.07 -1.16
CA ALA A 53 -5.25 -2.53 -1.90
C ALA A 53 -5.84 -3.84 -1.32
N GLU A 54 -4.98 -4.74 -0.81
CA GLU A 54 -5.38 -6.01 -0.17
C GLU A 54 -5.79 -5.85 1.32
N ASP A 55 -5.97 -4.62 1.84
CA ASP A 55 -6.27 -4.33 3.25
C ASP A 55 -5.24 -4.90 4.26
N LYS A 56 -4.05 -5.30 3.79
CA LYS A 56 -2.98 -5.89 4.63
C LYS A 56 -2.20 -4.85 5.41
N VAL A 57 -2.24 -3.59 4.97
CA VAL A 57 -1.58 -2.46 5.63
C VAL A 57 -2.59 -1.32 5.78
N VAL A 58 -3.03 -1.07 7.02
CA VAL A 58 -3.99 -0.01 7.33
C VAL A 58 -3.24 1.31 7.42
N ALA A 59 -3.36 2.13 6.37
CA ALA A 59 -2.74 3.45 6.29
C ALA A 59 -3.49 4.53 7.08
N VAL A 60 -4.80 4.35 7.28
CA VAL A 60 -5.68 5.37 7.89
C VAL A 60 -6.73 4.65 8.74
N LYS A 61 -6.94 5.09 9.98
CA LYS A 61 -8.16 4.74 10.72
C LYS A 61 -9.33 5.23 9.87
N LYS A 62 -10.24 4.35 9.45
CA LYS A 62 -11.53 4.79 8.90
C LYS A 62 -12.05 5.89 9.83
N PRO A 63 -12.53 7.04 9.30
CA PRO A 63 -13.33 7.95 10.11
C PRO A 63 -14.40 7.07 10.77
N GLN A 64 -14.32 6.97 12.09
CA GLN A 64 -15.37 6.34 12.88
C GLN A 64 -16.57 7.26 12.68
N GLU A 65 -17.59 6.78 11.98
CA GLU A 65 -18.94 7.31 12.12
C GLU A 65 -19.54 6.78 13.42
#